data_AF-A0AAE3F731-F1
#
_entry.id   AF-A0AAE3F731-F1
#
_cell.length_a   1.000
_cell.length_b   1.000
_cell.length_c   1.000
_cell.angle_alpha   90.00
_cell.angle_beta   90.00
_cell.angle_gamma   90.00
#
_symmetry.space_group_name_H-M   'P 1'
#
loop_
_entity.id
_entity.type
_entity.pdbx_description
1 polymer ?
#
loop_
_entity_poly.entity_id
_entity_poly.type
_entity_poly.pdbx_seq_one_letter_code
_entity_poly.pdbx_strand_id
1 'polypeptide(L)'
;MLRIQQICNTTRHKSPIYGLFKLLNEIYTNPDLANILINGLEETHYEFTDKDNGVINYPDGVTASNTGYTSLPWAWPNEAISYVWEGNDPDIWDQTQEFNNNAVVSPAKGFAWDNTDVQNEVTACANVTAKYGPALECGSLDPETTIPKFLDELKAAGADTIIAEKQRQLDDWLEANK
;
A
#
# COMPACT_ATOMS: atom_id res chain seq x y z
N MET A 1 1.48 -8.68 -9.77
CA MET A 1 1.03 -8.71 -8.36
C MET A 1 0.03 -7.58 -8.14
N LEU A 2 -1.28 -7.85 -8.19
CA LEU A 2 -2.31 -6.88 -7.81
C LEU A 2 -2.11 -6.53 -6.32
N ARG A 3 -1.81 -5.27 -6.01
CA ARG A 3 -1.72 -4.79 -4.63
C ARG A 3 -3.13 -4.67 -4.07
N ILE A 4 -3.59 -5.70 -3.37
CA ILE A 4 -4.84 -5.64 -2.61
C ILE A 4 -4.59 -4.73 -1.39
N GLN A 5 -5.19 -3.55 -1.36
CA GLN A 5 -5.38 -2.85 -0.09
C GLN A 5 -6.22 -3.74 0.83
N GLN A 6 -5.78 -3.88 2.08
CA GLN A 6 -6.42 -4.79 3.02
C GLN A 6 -7.79 -4.25 3.45
N ILE A 7 -8.86 -4.69 2.79
CA ILE A 7 -10.24 -4.42 3.20
C ILE A 7 -10.63 -5.48 4.24
N CYS A 8 -10.65 -5.06 5.51
CA CYS A 8 -11.02 -5.94 6.62
C CYS A 8 -12.54 -6.00 6.81
N ASN A 9 -13.09 -7.21 6.95
CA ASN A 9 -14.42 -7.38 7.51
C ASN A 9 -14.34 -7.37 9.04
N THR A 10 -15.21 -6.60 9.70
CA THR A 10 -15.30 -6.62 11.16
C THR A 10 -16.25 -7.73 11.61
N THR A 11 -15.92 -8.43 12.70
CA THR A 11 -16.74 -9.53 13.26
C THR A 11 -18.13 -9.10 13.77
N ARG A 12 -18.50 -7.81 13.64
CA ARG A 12 -19.74 -7.24 14.15
C ARG A 12 -20.86 -7.12 13.12
N HIS A 13 -20.60 -7.36 11.84
CA HIS A 13 -21.62 -7.21 10.79
C HIS A 13 -22.51 -8.44 10.64
N LYS A 14 -23.81 -8.26 10.84
CA LYS A 14 -24.86 -9.30 10.69
C LYS A 14 -25.35 -9.47 9.25
N SER A 15 -24.85 -8.66 8.32
CA SER A 15 -25.20 -8.71 6.90
C SER A 15 -24.69 -10.01 6.26
N PRO A 16 -25.43 -10.60 5.30
CA PRO A 16 -24.99 -11.84 4.66
C PRO A 16 -23.66 -11.60 3.96
N ILE A 17 -22.64 -12.35 4.38
CA ILE A 17 -21.26 -12.34 3.86
C ILE A 17 -21.23 -12.35 2.31
N TYR A 18 -22.19 -13.03 1.69
CA TYR A 18 -22.39 -13.10 0.24
C TYR A 18 -22.62 -11.74 -0.44
N GLY A 19 -23.35 -10.81 0.19
CA GLY A 19 -23.60 -9.48 -0.37
C GLY A 19 -22.34 -8.61 -0.41
N LEU A 20 -21.48 -8.73 0.61
CA LEU A 20 -20.21 -8.02 0.66
C LEU A 20 -19.25 -8.51 -0.43
N PHE A 21 -19.13 -9.82 -0.61
CA PHE A 21 -18.27 -10.39 -1.66
C PHE A 21 -18.75 -10.03 -3.07
N LYS A 22 -20.06 -9.91 -3.29
CA LYS A 22 -20.60 -9.39 -4.55
C LYS A 22 -20.18 -7.95 -4.79
N LEU A 23 -20.35 -7.08 -3.80
CA LEU A 23 -19.93 -5.68 -3.92
C LEU A 23 -18.43 -5.56 -4.17
N LEU A 24 -17.61 -6.30 -3.41
CA LEU A 24 -16.17 -6.32 -3.64
C LEU A 24 -15.84 -6.77 -5.06
N ASN A 25 -16.43 -7.87 -5.52
CA ASN A 25 -16.25 -8.35 -6.89
C ASN A 25 -16.58 -7.26 -7.92
N GLU A 26 -17.72 -6.58 -7.78
CA GLU A 26 -18.09 -5.48 -8.68
C GLU A 26 -17.01 -4.38 -8.67
N ILE A 27 -16.51 -3.96 -7.51
CA ILE A 27 -15.48 -2.92 -7.45
C ILE A 27 -14.16 -3.38 -8.12
N TYR A 28 -13.86 -4.67 -8.08
CA TYR A 28 -12.66 -5.23 -8.73
C TYR A 28 -12.81 -5.42 -10.25
N THR A 29 -14.03 -5.61 -10.77
CA THR A 29 -14.22 -6.08 -12.16
C THR A 29 -15.07 -5.16 -13.04
N ASN A 30 -15.80 -4.21 -12.44
CA ASN A 30 -16.70 -3.33 -13.17
C ASN A 30 -16.04 -1.95 -13.37
N PRO A 31 -15.61 -1.60 -14.60
CA PRO A 31 -14.89 -0.36 -14.87
C PRO A 31 -15.75 0.89 -14.61
N ASP A 32 -17.07 0.81 -14.80
CA ASP A 32 -17.96 1.95 -14.52
C ASP A 32 -17.98 2.25 -13.02
N LEU A 33 -18.14 1.20 -12.20
CA LEU A 33 -18.11 1.36 -10.75
C LEU A 33 -16.73 1.80 -10.25
N ALA A 34 -15.66 1.22 -10.80
CA ALA A 34 -14.29 1.60 -10.47
C ALA A 34 -14.05 3.08 -10.78
N ASN A 35 -14.47 3.58 -11.94
CA ASN A 35 -14.32 4.99 -12.31
C ASN A 35 -15.18 5.92 -11.46
N ILE A 36 -16.41 5.54 -11.10
CA ILE A 36 -17.24 6.32 -10.17
C ILE A 36 -16.54 6.49 -8.82
N LEU A 37 -15.89 5.43 -8.32
CA LEU A 37 -15.22 5.44 -7.03
C LEU A 37 -13.84 6.11 -7.08
N ILE A 38 -13.11 5.93 -8.16
CA ILE A 38 -11.75 6.45 -8.32
C ILE A 38 -11.77 7.90 -8.80
N ASN A 39 -12.48 8.17 -9.89
CA ASN A 39 -12.45 9.44 -10.62
C ASN A 39 -13.70 10.30 -10.38
N GLY A 40 -14.75 9.74 -9.78
CA GLY A 40 -16.01 10.44 -9.55
C GLY A 40 -16.92 10.43 -10.78
N LEU A 41 -17.70 11.49 -10.91
CA LEU A 41 -18.68 11.69 -12.00
C LEU A 41 -18.09 12.51 -13.16
N GLU A 42 -18.39 12.08 -14.39
CA GLU A 42 -18.11 12.84 -15.63
C GLU A 42 -18.79 14.22 -15.58
N GLU A 43 -18.19 15.23 -16.22
CA GLU A 43 -18.57 16.65 -16.25
C GLU A 43 -18.54 17.38 -14.90
N THR A 44 -18.40 16.66 -13.78
CA THR A 44 -18.28 17.26 -12.44
C THR A 44 -16.85 17.16 -11.91
N HIS A 45 -16.24 15.98 -12.02
CA HIS A 45 -14.92 15.69 -11.45
C HIS A 45 -13.89 15.43 -12.54
N TYR A 46 -14.30 14.85 -13.66
CA TYR A 46 -13.45 14.63 -14.83
C TYR A 46 -14.24 14.85 -16.13
N GLU A 47 -13.53 15.09 -17.22
CA GLU A 47 -14.02 15.00 -18.60
C GLU A 47 -13.01 14.23 -19.44
N PHE A 48 -13.45 13.66 -20.57
CA PHE A 48 -12.53 12.99 -21.49
C PHE A 48 -11.80 14.00 -22.37
N THR A 49 -10.47 13.87 -22.41
CA THR A 49 -9.63 14.54 -23.42
C THR A 49 -9.37 13.61 -24.61
N ASP A 50 -9.40 12.29 -24.39
CA ASP A 50 -9.38 11.26 -25.43
C ASP A 50 -10.25 10.07 -24.99
N LYS A 51 -11.46 9.98 -25.55
CA LYS A 51 -12.42 8.94 -25.16
C LYS A 51 -12.06 7.56 -25.69
N ASP A 52 -11.36 7.47 -26.81
CA ASP A 52 -10.99 6.19 -27.43
C ASP A 52 -9.88 5.50 -26.63
N ASN A 53 -8.99 6.29 -26.02
CA ASN A 53 -7.93 5.81 -25.14
C ASN A 53 -8.24 5.93 -23.64
N GLY A 54 -9.45 6.40 -23.27
CA GLY A 54 -9.85 6.54 -21.87
C GLY A 54 -9.02 7.55 -21.08
N VAL A 55 -8.56 8.62 -21.72
CA VAL A 55 -7.77 9.70 -21.10
C VAL A 55 -8.70 10.81 -20.63
N ILE A 56 -8.52 11.22 -19.37
CA ILE A 56 -9.36 12.19 -18.67
C ILE A 56 -8.55 13.35 -18.10
N ASN A 57 -9.20 14.49 -17.92
CA ASN A 57 -8.68 15.63 -17.18
C ASN A 57 -9.81 16.31 -16.39
N TYR A 58 -9.49 17.34 -15.61
CA TYR A 58 -10.50 18.15 -14.93
C TYR A 58 -11.35 18.91 -15.95
N PRO A 59 -12.68 19.04 -15.71
CA PRO A 59 -13.51 19.93 -16.51
C PRO A 59 -13.09 21.39 -16.38
N ASP A 60 -13.53 22.23 -17.32
CA ASP A 60 -13.28 23.66 -17.31
C ASP A 60 -13.60 24.33 -15.96
N GLY A 61 -12.60 25.01 -15.38
CA GLY A 61 -12.72 25.68 -14.08
C GLY A 61 -12.58 24.78 -12.86
N VAL A 62 -12.45 23.47 -13.05
CA VAL A 62 -12.13 22.50 -11.99
C VAL A 62 -10.62 22.25 -11.94
N THR A 63 -10.10 22.04 -10.74
CA THR A 63 -8.69 21.81 -10.43
C THR A 63 -8.58 20.86 -9.24
N ALA A 64 -7.37 20.36 -9.00
CA ALA A 64 -7.07 19.56 -7.82
C ALA A 64 -7.42 20.26 -6.49
N SER A 65 -7.44 21.60 -6.46
CA SER A 65 -7.73 22.38 -5.25
C SER A 65 -9.22 22.61 -4.97
N ASN A 66 -10.10 22.44 -5.96
CA ASN A 66 -11.53 22.79 -5.83
C ASN A 66 -12.51 21.67 -6.25
N THR A 67 -12.03 20.56 -6.80
CA THR A 67 -12.87 19.45 -7.29
C THR A 67 -13.77 18.82 -6.21
N GLY A 68 -13.38 18.87 -4.93
CA GLY A 68 -14.12 18.25 -3.83
C GLY A 68 -14.09 16.72 -3.82
N TYR A 69 -13.67 16.09 -4.92
CA TYR A 69 -13.46 14.65 -5.07
C TYR A 69 -12.12 14.38 -5.76
N THR A 70 -11.05 14.30 -4.97
CA THR A 70 -9.71 14.02 -5.50
C THR A 70 -9.59 12.56 -5.92
N SER A 71 -9.15 12.32 -7.15
CA SER A 71 -8.85 10.96 -7.61
C SER A 71 -7.67 10.37 -6.85
N LEU A 72 -7.86 9.18 -6.29
CA LEU A 72 -6.85 8.42 -5.54
C LEU A 72 -6.86 6.95 -5.98
N PRO A 73 -6.43 6.62 -7.22
CA PRO A 73 -6.58 5.28 -7.78
C PRO A 73 -5.97 4.17 -6.90
N TRP A 74 -4.78 4.44 -6.35
CA TRP A 74 -4.06 3.53 -5.44
C TRP A 74 -4.81 3.16 -4.16
N ALA A 75 -5.82 3.94 -3.78
CA ALA A 75 -6.64 3.73 -2.59
C ALA A 75 -7.90 2.89 -2.87
N TRP A 76 -8.09 2.45 -4.11
CA TRP A 76 -9.23 1.65 -4.52
C TRP A 76 -8.81 0.24 -4.96
N PRO A 77 -9.75 -0.74 -4.91
CA PRO A 77 -9.43 -2.15 -5.11
C PRO A 77 -8.72 -2.52 -6.41
N ASN A 78 -9.07 -1.87 -7.53
CA ASN A 78 -8.45 -2.13 -8.83
C ASN A 78 -8.37 -0.85 -9.67
N GLU A 79 -7.22 -0.18 -9.64
CA GLU A 79 -6.96 0.99 -10.48
C GLU A 79 -6.73 0.62 -11.95
N ALA A 80 -6.34 -0.61 -12.26
CA ALA A 80 -5.99 -1.03 -13.63
C ALA A 80 -7.18 -1.05 -14.61
N ILE A 81 -8.40 -0.85 -14.10
CA ILE A 81 -9.64 -0.76 -14.90
C ILE A 81 -10.24 0.66 -14.89
N SER A 82 -9.54 1.64 -14.33
CA SER A 82 -9.96 3.04 -14.37
C SER A 82 -9.40 3.76 -15.59
N TYR A 83 -10.02 4.90 -15.92
CA TYR A 83 -9.47 5.86 -16.87
C TYR A 83 -8.13 6.42 -16.39
N VAL A 84 -7.37 6.95 -17.34
CA VAL A 84 -6.01 7.46 -17.13
C VAL A 84 -6.03 8.98 -17.13
N TRP A 85 -5.38 9.60 -16.15
CA TRP A 85 -5.27 11.07 -16.12
C TRP A 85 -4.24 11.55 -17.13
N GLU A 86 -4.59 12.62 -17.86
CA GLU A 86 -3.69 13.32 -18.78
C GLU A 86 -2.33 13.64 -18.11
N GLY A 87 -1.25 13.39 -18.83
CA GLY A 87 0.13 13.46 -18.30
C GLY A 87 0.71 12.10 -17.91
N ASN A 88 -0.11 11.05 -17.80
CA ASN A 88 0.34 9.66 -17.77
C ASN A 88 0.28 9.06 -19.18
N ASP A 89 1.03 7.97 -19.40
CA ASP A 89 0.93 7.19 -20.63
C ASP A 89 -0.44 6.51 -20.72
N PRO A 90 -1.13 6.55 -21.88
CA PRO A 90 -2.44 5.92 -22.03
C PRO A 90 -2.46 4.40 -21.76
N ASP A 91 -1.30 3.74 -21.92
CA ASP A 91 -1.10 2.31 -21.68
C ASP A 91 -0.46 2.01 -20.30
N ILE A 92 -0.47 2.97 -19.36
CA ILE A 92 0.15 2.81 -18.03
C ILE A 92 -0.29 1.53 -17.30
N TRP A 93 -1.52 1.07 -17.50
CA TRP A 93 -2.02 -0.16 -16.88
C TRP A 93 -1.42 -1.42 -17.50
N ASP A 94 -1.12 -1.41 -18.80
CA ASP A 94 -0.41 -2.50 -19.46
C ASP A 94 1.07 -2.51 -19.03
N GLN A 95 1.70 -1.33 -18.97
CA GLN A 95 3.06 -1.19 -18.44
C GLN A 95 3.14 -1.67 -16.98
N THR A 96 2.16 -1.31 -16.16
CA THR A 96 2.08 -1.73 -14.76
C THR A 96 1.89 -3.24 -14.64
N GLN A 97 1.07 -3.85 -15.50
CA GLN A 97 0.90 -5.30 -15.54
C GLN A 97 2.19 -6.01 -15.97
N GLU A 98 2.88 -5.51 -17.00
CA GLU A 98 4.15 -6.06 -17.44
C GLU A 98 5.21 -5.97 -16.35
N PHE A 99 5.37 -4.81 -15.71
CA PHE A 99 6.25 -4.64 -14.56
C PHE A 99 5.91 -5.64 -13.44
N ASN A 100 4.63 -5.79 -13.13
CA ASN A 100 4.12 -6.68 -12.10
C ASN A 100 4.31 -8.17 -12.39
N ASN A 101 4.35 -8.57 -13.66
CA ASN A 101 4.57 -9.95 -14.10
C ASN A 101 6.06 -10.30 -14.11
N ASN A 102 6.93 -9.31 -14.31
CA ASN A 102 8.38 -9.47 -14.33
C ASN A 102 9.05 -9.11 -13.00
N ALA A 103 8.28 -8.67 -12.00
CA ALA A 103 8.82 -8.29 -10.69
C ALA A 103 9.49 -9.48 -10.00
N VAL A 104 10.69 -9.26 -9.47
CA VAL A 104 11.38 -10.24 -8.64
C VAL A 104 10.59 -10.45 -7.36
N VAL A 105 10.13 -11.69 -7.15
CA VAL A 105 9.37 -12.06 -5.97
C VAL A 105 10.34 -12.29 -4.81
N SER A 106 10.09 -11.64 -3.67
CA SER A 106 10.87 -11.88 -2.45
C SER A 106 10.80 -13.35 -2.04
N PRO A 107 11.93 -14.00 -1.68
CA PRO A 107 11.93 -15.34 -1.10
C PRO A 107 11.06 -15.43 0.16
N ALA A 108 10.87 -14.33 0.89
CA ALA A 108 10.05 -14.27 2.10
C ALA A 108 8.58 -13.88 1.81
N LYS A 109 8.11 -13.89 0.54
CA LYS A 109 6.72 -13.55 0.23
C LYS A 109 5.76 -14.57 0.85
N GLY A 110 4.91 -14.11 1.76
CA GLY A 110 3.95 -14.94 2.49
C GLY A 110 4.42 -15.35 3.89
N PHE A 111 5.67 -15.04 4.25
CA PHE A 111 6.14 -15.15 5.62
C PHE A 111 5.43 -14.12 6.51
N ALA A 112 4.83 -14.59 7.60
CA ALA A 112 4.25 -13.77 8.64
C ALA A 112 5.00 -14.05 9.94
N TRP A 113 5.67 -13.04 10.48
CA TRP A 113 6.43 -13.16 11.72
C TRP A 113 5.51 -13.14 12.95
N ASP A 114 5.70 -14.10 13.86
CA ASP A 114 5.07 -14.14 15.18
C ASP A 114 6.02 -13.53 16.23
N ASN A 115 5.61 -12.44 16.86
CA ASN A 115 6.45 -11.75 17.84
C ASN A 115 6.15 -12.14 19.29
N THR A 116 5.32 -13.15 19.53
CA THR A 116 4.79 -13.50 20.86
C THR A 116 5.90 -13.68 21.90
N ASP A 117 7.04 -14.27 21.51
CA ASP A 117 8.16 -14.59 22.41
C ASP A 117 9.12 -13.42 22.69
N VAL A 118 9.02 -12.32 21.92
CA VAL A 118 9.93 -11.15 22.01
C VAL A 118 9.18 -9.81 22.14
N GLN A 119 7.95 -9.84 22.67
CA GLN A 119 7.08 -8.65 22.76
C GLN A 119 7.70 -7.50 23.58
N ASN A 120 8.50 -7.83 24.60
CA ASN A 120 9.14 -6.83 25.46
C ASN A 120 10.22 -6.07 24.70
N GLU A 121 11.09 -6.77 23.99
CA GLU A 121 12.13 -6.22 23.13
C GLU A 121 11.50 -5.39 22.00
N VAL A 122 10.41 -5.88 21.39
CA VAL A 122 9.67 -5.13 20.37
C VAL A 122 9.18 -3.79 20.91
N THR A 123 8.59 -3.80 22.10
CA THR A 123 8.11 -2.57 22.76
C THR A 123 9.27 -1.63 23.08
N ALA A 124 10.39 -2.15 23.58
CA ALA A 124 11.57 -1.36 23.91
C ALA A 124 12.19 -0.73 22.64
N CYS A 125 12.40 -1.51 21.59
CA CYS A 125 12.91 -1.03 20.30
C CYS A 125 11.97 -0.01 19.66
N ALA A 126 10.64 -0.19 19.76
CA ALA A 126 9.67 0.78 19.24
C ALA A 126 9.81 2.16 19.91
N ASN A 127 10.09 2.22 21.21
CA ASN A 127 10.34 3.48 21.92
C ASN A 127 11.63 4.16 21.43
N VAL A 128 12.68 3.39 21.15
CA VAL A 128 13.92 3.91 20.57
C VAL A 128 13.65 4.44 19.15
N THR A 129 12.95 3.69 18.30
CA THR A 129 12.57 4.15 16.96
C THR A 129 11.73 5.41 17.00
N ALA A 130 10.75 5.52 17.92
CA ALA A 130 9.93 6.72 18.05
C ALA A 130 10.73 7.96 18.46
N LYS A 131 11.82 7.79 19.23
CA LYS A 131 12.72 8.87 19.65
C LYS A 131 13.55 9.46 18.50
N TYR A 132 13.98 8.64 17.54
CA TYR A 132 14.93 9.04 16.49
C TYR A 132 14.33 9.10 15.08
N GLY A 133 13.40 8.19 14.76
CA GLY A 133 12.88 7.91 13.42
C GLY A 133 12.43 9.16 12.67
N PRO A 134 11.49 9.97 13.20
CA PRO A 134 10.97 11.12 12.47
C PRO A 134 12.05 12.11 12.04
N ALA A 135 13.05 12.35 12.89
CA ALA A 135 14.10 13.32 12.64
C ALA A 135 15.23 12.77 11.74
N LEU A 136 15.49 11.45 11.78
CA LEU A 136 16.37 10.77 10.83
C LEU A 136 15.74 10.70 9.42
N GLU A 137 14.46 10.35 9.33
CA GLU A 137 13.74 10.19 8.05
C GLU A 137 13.61 11.51 7.29
N CYS A 138 13.45 12.64 7.99
CA CYS A 138 13.39 13.97 7.36
C CYS A 138 14.76 14.65 7.21
N GLY A 139 15.86 13.97 7.57
CA GLY A 139 17.22 14.51 7.44
C GLY A 139 17.54 15.68 8.38
N SER A 140 16.81 15.82 9.49
CA SER A 140 17.03 16.89 10.48
C SER A 140 18.17 16.59 11.47
N LEU A 141 18.68 15.36 11.48
CA LEU A 141 19.80 14.94 12.32
C LEU A 141 21.02 14.57 11.47
N ASP A 142 22.21 14.83 12.02
CA ASP A 142 23.46 14.39 11.40
C ASP A 142 23.58 12.85 11.51
N PRO A 143 23.58 12.13 10.37
CA PRO A 143 23.60 10.68 10.36
C PRO A 143 24.91 10.11 10.92
N GLU A 144 26.04 10.79 10.73
CA GLU A 144 27.36 10.31 11.18
C GLU A 144 27.45 10.19 12.70
N THR A 145 26.75 11.06 13.42
CA THR A 145 26.74 11.07 14.90
C THR A 145 25.51 10.42 15.50
N THR A 146 24.37 10.44 14.80
CA THR A 146 23.09 9.97 15.35
C THR A 146 22.82 8.50 15.05
N ILE A 147 23.19 7.99 13.86
CA ILE A 147 22.98 6.57 13.52
C ILE A 147 23.73 5.65 14.49
N PRO A 148 25.02 5.88 14.84
CA PRO A 148 25.71 5.02 15.80
C PRO A 148 24.99 4.96 17.16
N LYS A 149 24.55 6.10 17.68
CA LYS A 149 23.80 6.17 18.96
C LYS A 149 22.46 5.44 18.88
N PHE A 150 21.74 5.61 17.77
CA PHE A 150 20.48 4.92 17.52
C PHE A 150 20.66 3.39 17.50
N LEU A 151 21.69 2.90 16.80
CA LEU A 151 22.01 1.48 16.74
C LEU A 151 22.41 0.91 18.11
N ASP A 152 23.19 1.65 18.89
CA ASP A 152 23.58 1.24 20.24
C ASP A 152 22.36 1.15 21.18
N GLU A 153 21.46 2.14 21.14
CA GLU A 153 20.22 2.11 21.91
C GLU A 153 19.28 0.99 21.46
N LEU A 154 19.18 0.70 20.16
CA LEU A 154 18.41 -0.44 19.64
C LEU A 154 18.97 -1.78 20.13
N LYS A 155 20.28 -1.97 20.09
CA LYS A 155 20.93 -3.18 20.59
C LYS A 155 20.70 -3.35 22.08
N ALA A 156 20.86 -2.28 22.86
CA ALA A 156 20.58 -2.28 24.29
C ALA A 156 19.09 -2.60 24.60
N ALA A 157 18.18 -2.22 23.70
CA ALA A 157 16.76 -2.52 23.79
C ALA A 157 16.38 -3.95 23.34
N GLY A 158 17.33 -4.76 22.85
CA GLY A 158 17.08 -6.15 22.46
C GLY A 158 16.89 -6.38 20.96
N ALA A 159 17.34 -5.45 20.09
CA ALA A 159 17.21 -5.61 18.64
C ALA A 159 17.87 -6.91 18.12
N ASP A 160 19.01 -7.32 18.70
CA ASP A 160 19.70 -8.56 18.30
C ASP A 160 18.85 -9.81 18.61
N THR A 161 18.10 -9.81 19.71
CA THR A 161 17.16 -10.89 20.07
C THR A 161 16.01 -10.97 19.05
N ILE A 162 15.44 -9.83 18.66
CA ILE A 162 14.39 -9.77 17.63
C ILE A 162 14.92 -10.31 16.29
N ILE A 163 16.14 -9.91 15.90
CA ILE A 163 16.77 -10.36 14.66
C ILE A 163 16.96 -11.88 14.68
N ALA A 164 17.48 -12.43 15.78
CA ALA A 164 17.67 -13.87 15.93
C ALA A 164 16.36 -14.65 15.83
N GLU A 165 15.29 -14.17 16.48
CA GLU A 165 13.99 -14.85 16.43
C GLU A 165 13.33 -14.75 15.05
N LYS A 166 13.41 -13.60 14.39
CA LYS A 166 12.95 -13.45 12.99
C LYS A 166 13.71 -14.38 12.04
N GLN A 167 15.03 -14.50 12.21
CA GLN A 167 15.85 -15.38 11.39
C GLN A 167 15.44 -16.84 11.58
N ARG A 168 15.29 -17.29 12.84
CA ARG A 168 14.84 -18.64 13.17
C ARG A 168 13.50 -18.97 12.50
N GLN A 169 12.49 -18.10 12.66
CA GLN A 169 11.18 -18.32 12.05
C GLN A 169 11.20 -18.28 10.53
N LEU A 170 12.03 -17.41 9.93
CA LEU A 170 12.18 -17.35 8.48
C LEU A 170 12.85 -18.62 7.96
N ASP A 171 13.86 -19.14 8.63
CA ASP A 171 14.54 -20.38 8.26
C ASP A 171 13.58 -21.58 8.34
N ASP A 172 12.82 -21.70 9.44
CA ASP A 172 11.79 -22.73 9.60
C ASP A 172 10.71 -22.63 8.50
N TRP A 173 10.24 -21.42 8.20
CA TRP A 173 9.24 -21.18 7.15
C TRP A 173 9.79 -21.51 5.77
N LEU A 174 11.03 -21.11 5.47
CA LEU A 174 11.68 -21.44 4.20
C LEU A 174 11.85 -22.94 4.04
N GLU A 175 12.23 -23.68 5.09
CA GLU A 175 12.32 -25.14 5.05
C GLU A 175 10.97 -25.82 4.80
N ALA A 176 9.90 -25.32 5.42
CA ALA A 176 8.55 -25.85 5.26
C ALA A 176 7.91 -25.53 3.90
N ASN A 177 8.40 -24.50 3.19
CA ASN A 177 7.83 -24.01 1.92
C ASN A 177 8.79 -24.15 0.72
N LYS A 178 9.73 -25.12 0.79
CA LYS A 178 10.57 -25.53 -0.35
C LYS A 178 9.75 -26.26 -1.42
#